data_AF-A0A1F7Z2X5-F1
#
_entry.id   AF-A0A1F7Z2X5-F1
#
_cell.length_a   1.000
_cell.length_b   1.000
_cell.length_c   1.000
_cell.angle_alpha   90.00
_cell.angle_beta   90.00
_cell.angle_gamma   90.00
#
_symmetry.space_group_name_H-M   'P 1'
#
loop_
_entity.id
_entity.type
_entity.pdbx_description
1 polymer ?
#
loop_
_entity_poly.entity_id
_entity_poly.type
_entity_poly.pdbx_seq_one_letter_code
_entity_poly.pdbx_strand_id
1 'polypeptide(L)'
;MSRQEKEEEELRGLVGGSAIGAAASIPLGYMADTLGAVGFYPIEGLVRYIAGNSDTLGELAQTIKRKRQGKSTKVAWNYVRGELIGTLAGPILLIVFHTISPLLNWNLYGPIGVIIAGAFAHSDNLGGMVADFKRRAKSSGFKQGFQSFTKSYYMQGNAIFILISVSISFFVRTQGFEPRENFLAGIEGTLMGFSDSIGAGLYAILMYKLAKRRANQLKTS
;
A
#
# COMPACT_ATOMS: atom_id res chain seq x y z
N MET A 1 -19.76 15.95 -14.09
CA MET A 1 -18.91 14.77 -13.84
C MET A 1 -19.67 13.77 -12.98
N SER A 2 -19.93 12.59 -13.54
CA SER A 2 -20.67 11.51 -12.87
C SER A 2 -19.89 10.99 -11.65
N ARG A 3 -20.55 10.25 -10.74
CA ARG A 3 -19.89 9.62 -9.59
C ARG A 3 -18.78 8.65 -10.03
N GLN A 4 -19.00 7.94 -11.14
CA GLN A 4 -17.99 7.04 -11.73
C GLN A 4 -16.78 7.80 -12.27
N GLU A 5 -16.99 8.92 -12.96
CA GLU A 5 -15.87 9.74 -13.47
C GLU A 5 -15.02 10.33 -12.33
N LYS A 6 -15.64 10.67 -11.19
CA LYS A 6 -14.94 11.10 -9.98
C LYS A 6 -14.09 9.98 -9.37
N GLU A 7 -14.64 8.77 -9.29
CA GLU A 7 -13.93 7.59 -8.80
C GLU A 7 -12.79 7.19 -9.75
N GLU A 8 -12.98 7.28 -11.07
CA GLU A 8 -11.93 6.99 -12.06
C GLU A 8 -10.78 8.01 -12.03
N GLU A 9 -11.09 9.31 -11.85
CA GLU A 9 -10.07 10.37 -11.69
C GLU A 9 -9.22 10.13 -10.42
N GLU A 10 -9.86 9.75 -9.31
CA GLU A 10 -9.16 9.37 -8.07
C GLU A 10 -8.23 8.18 -8.30
N LEU A 11 -8.72 7.12 -8.95
CA LEU A 11 -7.95 5.90 -9.20
C LEU A 11 -6.75 6.12 -10.13
N ARG A 12 -6.90 6.92 -11.20
CA ARG A 12 -5.75 7.33 -12.04
C ARG A 12 -4.72 8.09 -11.25
N GLY A 13 -5.19 8.87 -10.28
CA GLY A 13 -4.36 9.56 -9.33
C GLY A 13 -3.51 8.63 -8.47
N LEU A 14 -4.09 7.54 -7.96
CA LEU A 14 -3.38 6.53 -7.15
C LEU A 14 -2.29 5.84 -7.97
N VAL A 15 -2.63 5.44 -9.19
CA VAL A 15 -1.71 4.79 -10.13
C VAL A 15 -0.52 5.71 -10.45
N GLY A 16 -0.77 7.00 -10.67
CA GLY A 16 0.29 7.98 -10.94
C GLY A 16 1.24 8.18 -9.75
N GLY A 17 0.73 8.21 -8.51
CA GLY A 17 1.54 8.30 -7.30
C GLY A 17 2.43 7.07 -7.10
N SER A 18 1.83 5.88 -7.24
CA SER A 18 2.52 4.59 -7.13
C SER A 18 3.68 4.46 -8.15
N ALA A 19 3.46 4.92 -9.38
CA ALA A 19 4.48 4.89 -10.43
C ALA A 19 5.69 5.80 -10.12
N ILE A 20 5.45 6.94 -9.47
CA ILE A 20 6.53 7.86 -9.07
C ILE A 20 7.42 7.23 -7.99
N GLY A 21 6.86 6.47 -7.05
CA GLY A 21 7.66 5.75 -6.07
C GLY A 21 8.50 4.63 -6.59
N ALA A 22 7.92 3.83 -7.49
CA ALA A 22 8.66 2.82 -8.22
C ALA A 22 9.87 3.46 -8.92
N ALA A 23 9.66 4.60 -9.58
CA ALA A 23 10.70 5.35 -10.26
C ALA A 23 11.73 6.02 -9.32
N ALA A 24 11.37 6.32 -8.07
CA ALA A 24 12.26 6.96 -7.10
C ALA A 24 13.07 5.94 -6.25
N SER A 25 12.44 4.84 -5.85
CA SER A 25 13.03 3.87 -4.92
C SER A 25 14.11 3.01 -5.56
N ILE A 26 13.93 2.57 -6.81
CA ILE A 26 14.91 1.73 -7.52
C ILE A 26 16.24 2.49 -7.76
N PRO A 27 16.24 3.72 -8.29
CA PRO A 27 17.49 4.50 -8.41
C PRO A 27 18.12 4.83 -7.06
N LEU A 28 17.32 5.10 -6.02
CA LEU A 28 17.83 5.37 -4.68
C LEU A 28 18.51 4.14 -4.06
N GLY A 29 17.94 2.95 -4.26
CA GLY A 29 18.56 1.69 -3.90
C GLY A 29 19.88 1.46 -4.64
N TYR A 30 19.89 1.68 -5.96
CA TYR A 30 21.12 1.61 -6.76
C TYR A 30 22.20 2.59 -6.26
N MET A 31 21.83 3.85 -6.01
CA MET A 31 22.76 4.85 -5.47
C MET A 31 23.32 4.42 -4.10
N ALA A 32 22.48 3.92 -3.20
CA ALA A 32 22.92 3.40 -1.91
C ALA A 32 23.95 2.27 -2.06
N ASP A 33 23.71 1.34 -2.98
CA ASP A 33 24.65 0.25 -3.27
C ASP A 33 25.98 0.79 -3.82
N THR A 34 25.94 1.76 -4.75
CA THR A 34 27.17 2.37 -5.29
C THR A 34 27.99 3.15 -4.25
N LEU A 35 27.34 3.66 -3.20
CA LEU A 35 27.99 4.34 -2.07
C LEU A 35 28.51 3.37 -1.00
N GLY A 36 28.37 2.05 -1.21
CA GLY A 36 28.84 1.03 -0.30
C GLY A 36 27.92 0.77 0.90
N ALA A 37 26.66 1.22 0.84
CA ALA A 37 25.67 0.98 1.90
C ALA A 37 25.00 -0.40 1.84
N VAL A 38 25.60 -1.37 1.15
CA VAL A 38 25.10 -2.74 1.03
C VAL A 38 25.01 -3.37 2.43
N GLY A 39 23.87 -3.98 2.76
CA GLY A 39 23.63 -4.57 4.07
C GLY A 39 23.45 -3.57 5.23
N PHE A 40 23.44 -2.25 4.96
CA PHE A 40 23.10 -1.26 5.98
C PHE A 40 21.58 -1.10 6.09
N TYR A 41 21.00 -1.91 6.96
CA TYR A 41 19.55 -2.01 7.20
C TYR A 41 18.76 -0.70 7.30
N PRO A 42 19.26 0.37 7.95
CA PRO A 42 18.53 1.64 7.96
C PRO A 42 18.32 2.24 6.57
N ILE A 43 19.31 2.11 5.67
CA ILE A 43 19.17 2.57 4.28
C ILE A 43 18.29 1.62 3.48
N GLU A 44 18.43 0.30 3.66
CA GLU A 44 17.54 -0.69 3.03
C GLU A 44 16.08 -0.44 3.41
N GLY A 45 15.84 -0.18 4.69
CA GLY A 45 14.55 0.19 5.25
C GLY A 45 14.00 1.47 4.64
N LEU A 46 14.84 2.50 4.46
CA LEU A 46 14.45 3.75 3.81
C LEU A 46 14.07 3.53 2.34
N VAL A 47 14.83 2.73 1.60
CA VAL A 47 14.54 2.38 0.20
C VAL A 47 13.19 1.69 0.10
N ARG A 48 12.95 0.66 0.93
CA ARG A 48 11.68 -0.07 1.00
C ARG A 48 10.52 0.85 1.41
N TYR A 49 10.76 1.74 2.36
CA TYR A 49 9.80 2.72 2.82
C TYR A 49 9.40 3.69 1.69
N ILE A 50 10.37 4.22 0.93
CA ILE A 50 10.08 5.11 -0.21
C ILE A 50 9.34 4.34 -1.31
N ALA A 51 9.71 3.08 -1.57
CA ALA A 51 9.03 2.23 -2.53
C ALA A 51 7.56 2.02 -2.15
N GLY A 52 7.34 1.65 -0.88
CA GLY A 52 6.04 1.23 -0.37
C GLY A 52 5.07 2.34 0.04
N ASN A 53 5.50 3.61 0.16
CA ASN A 53 4.62 4.71 0.62
C ASN A 53 4.46 5.84 -0.42
N SER A 54 4.70 5.54 -1.68
CA SER A 54 4.79 6.54 -2.73
C SER A 54 3.45 6.98 -3.31
N ASP A 55 2.53 6.03 -3.38
CA ASP A 55 1.11 6.21 -3.57
C ASP A 55 0.53 7.13 -2.50
N THR A 56 0.83 6.92 -1.22
CA THR A 56 0.40 7.78 -0.11
C THR A 56 0.82 9.24 -0.32
N LEU A 57 2.04 9.49 -0.81
CA LEU A 57 2.48 10.85 -1.15
C LEU A 57 1.69 11.43 -2.34
N GLY A 58 1.38 10.61 -3.34
CA GLY A 58 0.51 10.98 -4.45
C GLY A 58 -0.92 11.30 -4.01
N GLU A 59 -1.49 10.49 -3.12
CA GLU A 59 -2.81 10.67 -2.52
C GLU A 59 -2.89 11.97 -1.71
N LEU A 60 -1.85 12.25 -0.93
CA LEU A 60 -1.72 13.49 -0.17
C LEU A 60 -1.70 14.70 -1.10
N ALA A 61 -0.86 14.67 -2.14
CA ALA A 61 -0.75 15.75 -3.11
C ALA A 61 -2.10 16.04 -3.80
N GLN A 62 -2.84 15.00 -4.18
CA GLN A 62 -4.15 15.14 -4.80
C GLN A 62 -5.21 15.63 -3.83
N THR A 63 -5.19 15.15 -2.59
CA THR A 63 -6.12 15.61 -1.56
C THR A 63 -5.89 17.10 -1.27
N ILE A 64 -4.64 17.55 -1.21
CA ILE A 64 -4.29 18.98 -1.09
C ILE A 64 -4.78 19.76 -2.32
N LYS A 65 -4.56 19.25 -3.54
CA LYS A 65 -5.05 19.87 -4.78
C LYS A 65 -6.57 20.04 -4.77
N ARG A 66 -7.32 19.00 -4.37
CA ARG A 66 -8.79 19.03 -4.27
C ARG A 66 -9.27 20.01 -3.20
N LYS A 67 -8.58 20.08 -2.07
CA LYS A 67 -8.85 21.08 -1.02
C LYS A 67 -8.67 22.50 -1.55
N ARG A 68 -7.61 22.77 -2.31
CA ARG A 68 -7.38 24.07 -2.98
C ARG A 68 -8.45 24.41 -4.01
N GLN A 69 -9.05 23.40 -4.65
CA GLN A 69 -10.17 23.56 -5.59
C GLN A 69 -11.55 23.70 -4.91
N GLY A 70 -11.62 23.77 -3.58
CA GLY A 70 -12.89 23.86 -2.84
C GLY A 70 -13.76 22.59 -2.89
N LYS A 71 -13.21 21.45 -3.32
CA LYS A 71 -13.94 20.16 -3.36
C LYS A 71 -13.99 19.53 -1.95
N SER A 72 -15.07 18.81 -1.65
CA SER A 72 -15.18 18.06 -0.39
C SER A 72 -14.10 16.99 -0.29
N THR A 73 -13.29 17.04 0.77
CA THR A 73 -12.15 16.13 1.01
C THR A 73 -12.29 15.31 2.28
N LYS A 74 -13.40 15.39 3.02
CA LYS A 74 -13.51 14.83 4.38
C LYS A 74 -13.26 13.31 4.44
N VAL A 75 -13.65 12.56 3.41
CA VAL A 75 -13.41 11.11 3.32
C VAL A 75 -11.97 10.82 2.92
N ALA A 76 -11.49 11.43 1.83
CA ALA A 76 -10.12 11.30 1.34
C ALA A 76 -9.09 11.69 2.42
N TRP A 77 -9.31 12.79 3.13
CA TRP A 77 -8.42 13.27 4.19
C TRP A 77 -8.33 12.32 5.38
N ASN A 78 -9.42 11.66 5.76
CA ASN A 78 -9.38 10.67 6.85
C ASN A 78 -8.62 9.41 6.44
N TYR A 79 -8.76 9.00 5.19
CA TYR A 79 -8.04 7.86 4.62
C TYR A 79 -6.54 8.16 4.51
N VAL A 80 -6.16 9.25 3.84
CA VAL A 80 -4.77 9.73 3.74
C VAL A 80 -4.13 9.96 5.11
N ARG A 81 -4.87 10.47 6.09
CA ARG A 81 -4.34 10.61 7.46
C ARG A 81 -4.05 9.25 8.09
N GLY A 82 -4.89 8.24 7.81
CA GLY A 82 -4.64 6.86 8.20
C GLY A 82 -3.39 6.31 7.56
N GLU A 83 -3.24 6.50 6.26
CA GLU A 83 -2.06 6.11 5.50
C GLU A 83 -0.80 6.77 6.05
N LEU A 84 -0.80 8.09 6.25
CA LEU A 84 0.33 8.81 6.86
C LEU A 84 0.71 8.28 8.24
N ILE A 85 -0.26 7.87 9.07
CA ILE A 85 0.04 7.24 10.37
C ILE A 85 0.70 5.87 10.15
N GLY A 86 0.19 5.08 9.21
CA GLY A 86 0.76 3.80 8.82
C GLY A 86 2.19 3.94 8.30
N THR A 87 2.39 4.83 7.33
CA THR A 87 3.68 5.28 6.82
C THR A 87 4.62 5.64 7.97
N LEU A 88 4.25 6.55 8.86
CA LEU A 88 5.10 6.95 9.98
C LEU A 88 5.40 5.82 10.98
N ALA A 89 4.52 4.82 11.09
CA ALA A 89 4.77 3.65 11.92
C ALA A 89 5.83 2.71 11.31
N GLY A 90 6.01 2.73 9.99
CA GLY A 90 7.03 1.96 9.27
C GLY A 90 8.41 2.10 9.91
N PRO A 91 9.07 3.28 9.88
CA PRO A 91 10.42 3.46 10.44
C PRO A 91 10.57 2.98 11.90
N ILE A 92 9.52 3.10 12.72
CA ILE A 92 9.51 2.60 14.10
C ILE A 92 9.57 1.07 14.12
N LEU A 93 8.75 0.40 13.30
CA LEU A 93 8.82 -1.05 13.13
C LEU A 93 10.23 -1.46 12.66
N LEU A 94 10.95 -0.62 11.91
CA LEU A 94 12.26 -0.98 11.34
C LEU A 94 13.28 -1.10 12.44
N ILE A 95 13.31 -0.07 13.28
CA ILE A 95 14.17 0.00 14.44
C ILE A 95 13.86 -1.20 15.34
N VAL A 96 12.57 -1.45 15.63
CA VAL A 96 12.15 -2.57 16.49
C VAL A 96 12.59 -3.92 15.93
N PHE A 97 12.30 -4.24 14.66
CA PHE A 97 12.66 -5.52 14.08
C PHE A 97 14.17 -5.69 13.90
N HIS A 98 14.89 -4.61 13.58
CA HIS A 98 16.34 -4.65 13.50
C HIS A 98 16.97 -4.88 14.89
N THR A 99 16.45 -4.28 15.95
CA THR A 99 16.94 -4.49 17.32
C THR A 99 16.59 -5.88 17.85
N ILE A 100 15.41 -6.41 17.53
CA ILE A 100 14.94 -7.70 18.06
C ILE A 100 15.49 -8.89 17.25
N SER A 101 15.69 -8.74 15.94
CA SER A 101 16.10 -9.86 15.08
C SER A 101 17.38 -10.60 15.53
N PRO A 102 18.44 -9.94 16.01
CA PRO A 102 19.64 -10.64 16.47
C PRO A 102 19.38 -11.38 17.79
N LEU A 103 18.51 -10.83 18.65
CA LEU A 103 18.13 -11.45 19.92
C LEU A 103 17.34 -12.74 19.71
N LEU A 104 16.59 -12.84 18.60
CA LEU A 104 15.77 -14.00 18.25
C LEU A 104 16.40 -14.88 17.16
N ASN A 105 17.64 -14.57 16.73
CA ASN A 105 18.34 -15.22 15.63
C ASN A 105 17.49 -15.31 14.34
N TRP A 106 16.72 -14.25 14.04
CA TRP A 106 15.87 -14.19 12.87
C TRP A 106 16.68 -13.83 11.63
N ASN A 107 16.58 -14.66 10.59
CA ASN A 107 17.10 -14.30 9.27
C ASN A 107 16.13 -13.30 8.59
N LEU A 108 16.45 -12.01 8.71
CA LEU A 108 15.75 -10.89 8.08
C LEU A 108 15.79 -10.92 6.54
N TYR A 109 16.73 -11.65 5.94
CA TYR A 109 16.77 -11.89 4.50
C TYR A 109 16.05 -13.18 4.09
N GLY A 110 15.69 -14.03 5.05
CA GLY A 110 14.95 -15.27 4.81
C GLY A 110 13.43 -15.10 4.82
N PRO A 111 12.67 -16.20 4.98
CA PRO A 111 11.21 -16.19 4.93
C PRO A 111 10.55 -15.33 6.03
N ILE A 112 11.14 -15.26 7.23
CA ILE A 112 10.64 -14.39 8.33
C ILE A 112 10.71 -12.92 7.92
N GLY A 113 11.78 -12.55 7.20
CA GLY A 113 11.97 -11.21 6.66
C GLY A 113 10.88 -10.74 5.71
N VAL A 114 10.09 -11.64 5.12
CA VAL A 114 8.95 -11.28 4.26
C VAL A 114 7.82 -10.67 5.07
N ILE A 115 7.58 -11.18 6.28
CA ILE A 115 6.55 -10.61 7.17
C ILE A 115 6.92 -9.16 7.51
N ILE A 116 8.21 -8.95 7.77
CA ILE A 116 8.76 -7.63 8.11
C ILE A 116 8.65 -6.72 6.88
N ALA A 117 9.20 -7.13 5.73
CA ALA A 117 9.13 -6.37 4.47
C ALA A 117 7.69 -6.06 4.04
N GLY A 118 6.78 -7.03 4.15
CA GLY A 118 5.36 -6.83 3.86
C GLY A 118 4.68 -5.86 4.83
N ALA A 119 5.00 -5.94 6.12
CA ALA A 119 4.50 -4.97 7.11
C ALA A 119 4.96 -3.54 6.79
N PHE A 120 6.17 -3.36 6.23
CA PHE A 120 6.62 -2.05 5.73
C PHE A 120 5.87 -1.60 4.49
N ALA A 121 5.91 -2.44 3.46
CA ALA A 121 5.44 -2.11 2.14
C ALA A 121 3.93 -1.88 2.09
N HIS A 122 3.20 -2.32 3.11
CA HIS A 122 1.75 -2.18 3.23
C HIS A 122 1.32 -1.40 4.48
N SER A 123 2.26 -0.76 5.19
CA SER A 123 1.98 -0.09 6.46
C SER A 123 0.96 1.04 6.32
N ASP A 124 1.07 1.83 5.26
CA ASP A 124 0.12 2.85 4.86
C ASP A 124 -1.25 2.28 4.52
N ASN A 125 -1.32 1.27 3.67
CA ASN A 125 -2.56 0.61 3.28
C ASN A 125 -3.31 0.05 4.51
N LEU A 126 -2.59 -0.56 5.46
CA LEU A 126 -3.16 -0.98 6.74
C LEU A 126 -3.67 0.23 7.56
N GLY A 127 -2.90 1.32 7.60
CA GLY A 127 -3.30 2.57 8.24
C GLY A 127 -4.59 3.16 7.66
N GLY A 128 -4.68 3.22 6.32
CA GLY A 128 -5.86 3.66 5.57
C GLY A 128 -7.08 2.77 5.81
N MET A 129 -6.89 1.44 5.78
CA MET A 129 -7.93 0.44 6.09
C MET A 129 -8.48 0.63 7.51
N VAL A 130 -7.60 0.77 8.50
CA VAL A 130 -8.01 0.99 9.90
C VAL A 130 -8.76 2.31 10.07
N ALA A 131 -8.30 3.37 9.42
CA ALA A 131 -8.97 4.67 9.46
C ALA A 131 -10.37 4.62 8.81
N ASP A 132 -10.52 3.98 7.65
CA ASP A 132 -11.82 3.83 7.00
C ASP A 132 -12.77 2.96 7.82
N PHE A 133 -12.28 1.86 8.40
CA PHE A 133 -13.07 1.03 9.30
C PHE A 133 -13.57 1.82 10.52
N LYS A 134 -12.67 2.52 11.23
CA LYS A 134 -13.02 3.37 12.38
C LYS A 134 -14.08 4.42 12.01
N ARG A 135 -13.94 5.04 10.84
CA ARG A 135 -14.91 6.03 10.33
C ARG A 135 -16.30 5.41 10.14
N ARG A 136 -16.40 4.23 9.50
CA ARG A 136 -17.67 3.53 9.26
C ARG A 136 -18.31 3.03 10.55
N ALA A 137 -17.51 2.47 11.44
CA ALA A 137 -17.96 2.02 12.75
C ALA A 137 -18.51 3.18 13.58
N LYS A 138 -17.87 4.35 13.54
CA LYS A 138 -18.35 5.56 14.23
C LYS A 138 -19.64 6.12 13.64
N SER A 139 -19.85 6.00 12.32
CA SER A 139 -21.04 6.56 11.67
C SER A 139 -22.28 5.65 11.70
N SER A 140 -22.10 4.33 11.80
CA SER A 140 -23.20 3.35 11.66
C SER A 140 -23.25 2.30 12.79
N GLY A 141 -22.37 2.40 13.77
CA GLY A 141 -22.16 1.35 14.77
C GLY A 141 -21.24 0.24 14.23
N PHE A 142 -20.65 -0.53 15.15
CA PHE A 142 -19.58 -1.50 14.84
C PHE A 142 -20.00 -2.55 13.82
N LYS A 143 -21.13 -3.22 14.03
CA LYS A 143 -21.62 -4.32 13.17
C LYS A 143 -21.88 -3.84 11.74
N GLN A 144 -22.60 -2.73 11.57
CA GLN A 144 -22.93 -2.17 10.26
C GLN A 144 -21.67 -1.59 9.59
N GLY A 145 -20.78 -0.96 10.37
CA GLY A 145 -19.50 -0.48 9.90
C GLY A 145 -18.61 -1.59 9.35
N PHE A 146 -18.53 -2.72 10.05
CA PHE A 146 -17.80 -3.91 9.60
C PHE A 146 -18.38 -4.53 8.33
N GLN A 147 -19.71 -4.66 8.25
CA GLN A 147 -20.38 -5.14 7.04
C GLN A 147 -20.17 -4.18 5.85
N SER A 148 -20.19 -2.88 6.09
CA SER A 148 -19.93 -1.88 5.06
C SER A 148 -18.47 -1.90 4.60
N PHE A 149 -17.53 -2.09 5.52
CA PHE A 149 -16.10 -2.18 5.25
C PHE A 149 -15.78 -3.40 4.38
N THR A 150 -16.24 -4.58 4.77
CA THR A 150 -16.00 -5.85 4.05
C THR A 150 -16.65 -5.90 2.67
N LYS A 151 -17.68 -5.08 2.40
CA LYS A 151 -18.32 -4.93 1.09
C LYS A 151 -17.62 -3.93 0.16
N SER A 152 -16.61 -3.20 0.64
CA SER A 152 -15.86 -2.26 -0.17
C SER A 152 -14.93 -3.00 -1.14
N TYR A 153 -15.16 -2.88 -2.45
CA TYR A 153 -14.29 -3.55 -3.44
C TYR A 153 -12.83 -3.08 -3.36
N TYR A 154 -12.59 -1.80 -3.05
CA TYR A 154 -11.24 -1.28 -2.87
C TYR A 154 -10.53 -1.96 -1.69
N MET A 155 -11.21 -2.13 -0.56
CA MET A 155 -10.62 -2.77 0.63
C MET A 155 -10.37 -4.27 0.41
N GLN A 156 -11.27 -4.92 -0.33
CA GLN A 156 -11.06 -6.31 -0.78
C GLN A 156 -9.85 -6.41 -1.70
N GLY A 157 -9.72 -5.48 -2.66
CA GLY A 157 -8.57 -5.36 -3.54
C GLY A 157 -7.27 -5.25 -2.75
N ASN A 158 -7.17 -4.29 -1.82
CA ASN A 158 -5.99 -4.12 -0.97
C ASN A 158 -5.66 -5.43 -0.24
N ALA A 159 -6.64 -6.04 0.43
CA ALA A 159 -6.42 -7.28 1.16
C ALA A 159 -5.93 -8.43 0.25
N ILE A 160 -6.52 -8.58 -0.93
CA ILE A 160 -6.13 -9.62 -1.91
C ILE A 160 -4.69 -9.39 -2.38
N PHE A 161 -4.34 -8.17 -2.76
CA PHE A 161 -3.02 -7.89 -3.31
C PHE A 161 -1.91 -7.91 -2.26
N ILE A 162 -2.19 -7.48 -1.01
CA ILE A 162 -1.28 -7.70 0.13
C ILE A 162 -1.00 -9.20 0.31
N LEU A 163 -2.04 -10.04 0.26
CA LEU A 163 -1.85 -11.49 0.40
C LEU A 163 -1.03 -12.07 -0.76
N ILE A 164 -1.31 -11.64 -1.99
CA ILE A 164 -0.58 -12.09 -3.19
C ILE A 164 0.88 -11.66 -3.13
N SER A 165 1.18 -10.39 -2.85
CA SER A 165 2.54 -9.85 -2.81
C SER A 165 3.39 -10.53 -1.74
N VAL A 166 2.85 -10.68 -0.53
CA VAL A 166 3.50 -11.36 0.59
C VAL A 166 3.73 -12.84 0.26
N SER A 167 2.75 -13.51 -0.36
CA SER A 167 2.89 -14.92 -0.74
C SER A 167 3.94 -15.13 -1.83
N ILE A 168 3.99 -14.25 -2.84
CA ILE A 168 5.00 -14.30 -3.90
C ILE A 168 6.40 -14.06 -3.32
N SER A 169 6.57 -13.01 -2.50
CA SER A 169 7.87 -12.75 -1.86
C SER A 169 8.29 -13.91 -0.95
N PHE A 170 7.37 -14.46 -0.14
CA PHE A 170 7.63 -15.64 0.67
C PHE A 170 8.11 -16.81 -0.18
N PHE A 171 7.40 -17.13 -1.25
CA PHE A 171 7.80 -18.20 -2.16
C PHE A 171 9.18 -17.94 -2.76
N VAL A 172 9.43 -16.75 -3.31
CA VAL A 172 10.72 -16.38 -3.91
C VAL A 172 11.87 -16.48 -2.91
N ARG A 173 11.67 -16.02 -1.66
CA ARG A 173 12.70 -16.15 -0.61
C ARG A 173 12.94 -17.59 -0.17
N THR A 174 11.93 -18.47 -0.19
CA THR A 174 12.14 -19.91 0.05
C THR A 174 12.93 -20.61 -1.06
N GLN A 175 13.00 -20.03 -2.25
CA GLN A 175 13.87 -20.51 -3.34
C GLN A 175 15.32 -19.99 -3.23
N GLY A 176 15.67 -19.29 -2.15
CA GLY A 176 17.03 -18.80 -1.90
C GLY A 176 17.31 -17.36 -2.33
N PHE A 177 16.29 -16.60 -2.76
CA PHE A 177 16.44 -15.17 -3.00
C PHE A 177 16.62 -14.41 -1.67
N GLU A 178 17.71 -13.65 -1.57
CA GLU A 178 18.01 -12.80 -0.42
C GLU A 178 18.27 -11.35 -0.89
N PRO A 179 17.41 -10.38 -0.55
CA PRO A 179 17.53 -9.00 -1.00
C PRO A 179 18.57 -8.23 -0.17
N ARG A 180 19.83 -8.68 -0.18
CA ARG A 180 20.93 -8.06 0.58
C ARG A 180 21.37 -6.70 0.02
N GLU A 181 21.11 -6.49 -1.26
CA GLU A 181 21.37 -5.24 -1.98
C GLU A 181 20.18 -4.30 -1.84
N ASN A 182 20.44 -3.00 -1.67
CA ASN A 182 19.40 -1.99 -1.56
C ASN A 182 18.59 -1.87 -2.86
N PHE A 183 19.21 -2.11 -4.01
CA PHE A 183 18.55 -2.21 -5.30
C PHE A 183 17.51 -3.32 -5.33
N LEU A 184 17.88 -4.54 -4.88
CA LEU A 184 16.96 -5.68 -4.80
C LEU A 184 15.85 -5.44 -3.78
N ALA A 185 16.17 -4.80 -2.65
CA ALA A 185 15.18 -4.36 -1.68
C ALA A 185 14.20 -3.33 -2.27
N GLY A 186 14.68 -2.42 -3.13
CA GLY A 186 13.86 -1.46 -3.87
C GLY A 186 12.94 -2.12 -4.89
N ILE A 187 13.42 -3.14 -5.62
CA ILE A 187 12.59 -3.95 -6.53
C ILE A 187 11.52 -4.71 -5.74
N GLU A 188 11.90 -5.41 -4.68
CA GLU A 188 10.95 -6.18 -3.86
C GLU A 188 9.90 -5.25 -3.21
N GLY A 189 10.33 -4.12 -2.65
CA GLY A 189 9.44 -3.12 -2.07
C GLY A 189 8.51 -2.50 -3.11
N THR A 190 9.01 -2.23 -4.32
CA THR A 190 8.20 -1.74 -5.43
C THR A 190 7.19 -2.79 -5.86
N LEU A 191 7.58 -4.06 -6.01
CA LEU A 191 6.64 -5.12 -6.38
C LEU A 191 5.53 -5.28 -5.34
N MET A 192 5.84 -5.13 -4.06
CA MET A 192 4.85 -5.13 -2.98
C MET A 192 3.95 -3.89 -3.06
N GLY A 193 4.49 -2.67 -2.99
CA GLY A 193 3.72 -1.40 -2.93
C GLY A 193 3.14 -0.91 -4.27
N PHE A 194 3.55 -1.50 -5.39
CA PHE A 194 2.91 -1.25 -6.69
C PHE A 194 1.71 -2.19 -6.87
N SER A 195 1.77 -3.39 -6.30
CA SER A 195 0.72 -4.39 -6.47
C SER A 195 -0.53 -4.11 -5.65
N ASP A 196 -0.42 -3.54 -4.45
CA ASP A 196 -1.53 -3.26 -3.57
C ASP A 196 -2.39 -2.11 -4.11
N SER A 197 -1.84 -0.92 -4.35
CA SER A 197 -2.65 0.26 -4.70
C SER A 197 -3.17 0.24 -6.14
N ILE A 198 -2.34 -0.20 -7.10
CA ILE A 198 -2.78 -0.36 -8.49
C ILE A 198 -3.65 -1.61 -8.63
N GLY A 199 -3.26 -2.72 -8.02
CA GLY A 199 -4.04 -3.96 -8.07
C GLY A 199 -5.42 -3.76 -7.45
N ALA A 200 -5.51 -3.12 -6.29
CA ALA A 200 -6.78 -2.81 -5.65
C ALA A 200 -7.63 -1.85 -6.48
N GLY A 201 -7.01 -0.84 -7.09
CA GLY A 201 -7.69 0.08 -8.00
C GLY A 201 -8.29 -0.64 -9.22
N LEU A 202 -7.50 -1.48 -9.89
CA LEU A 202 -7.94 -2.28 -11.03
C LEU A 202 -9.04 -3.27 -10.64
N TYR A 203 -8.89 -3.94 -9.51
CA TYR A 203 -9.90 -4.85 -8.96
C TYR A 203 -11.20 -4.10 -8.69
N ALA A 204 -11.15 -2.94 -8.03
CA ALA A 204 -12.33 -2.14 -7.76
C ALA A 204 -13.06 -1.73 -9.05
N ILE A 205 -12.31 -1.24 -10.06
CA ILE A 205 -12.87 -0.87 -11.38
C ILE A 205 -13.59 -2.06 -12.02
N LEU A 206 -12.93 -3.22 -12.04
CA LEU A 206 -13.50 -4.44 -12.62
C LEU A 206 -14.80 -4.82 -11.93
N MET A 207 -14.80 -4.85 -10.59
CA MET A 207 -15.96 -5.23 -9.80
C MET A 207 -17.13 -4.24 -9.96
N TYR A 208 -16.85 -2.93 -10.05
CA TYR A 208 -17.88 -1.93 -10.34
C TYR A 208 -18.49 -2.11 -11.75
N LYS A 209 -17.67 -2.39 -12.76
CA LYS A 209 -18.14 -2.67 -14.13
C LYS A 209 -19.04 -3.91 -14.15
N LEU A 210 -18.66 -4.97 -13.45
CA LEU A 210 -19.46 -6.20 -13.36
C LEU A 210 -20.79 -5.97 -12.63
N ALA A 211 -20.78 -5.26 -11.50
CA ALA A 211 -21.98 -4.93 -10.75
C ALA A 211 -22.97 -4.09 -11.58
N LYS A 212 -22.46 -3.12 -12.36
CA LYS A 212 -23.28 -2.30 -13.26
C LYS A 212 -23.91 -3.14 -14.37
N ARG A 213 -23.15 -4.04 -15.01
CA ARG A 213 -23.68 -4.95 -16.04
C ARG A 213 -24.82 -5.81 -15.49
N ARG A 214 -24.64 -6.39 -14.30
CA ARG A 214 -25.66 -7.21 -13.64
C ARG A 214 -26.92 -6.41 -13.31
N ALA A 215 -26.78 -5.18 -12.81
CA ALA A 215 -27.92 -4.31 -12.52
C ALA A 215 -28.72 -3.94 -13.78
N ASN A 216 -28.05 -3.78 -14.92
CA ASN A 216 -28.72 -3.51 -16.20
C ASN A 216 -29.47 -4.74 -16.72
N GLN A 217 -28.88 -5.93 -16.61
CA GLN A 217 -29.54 -7.19 -17.00
C GLN A 217 -30.83 -7.44 -16.21
N LEU A 218 -30.83 -7.15 -14.90
CA LEU A 218 -32.01 -7.30 -14.04
C LEU A 218 -33.12 -6.29 -14.32
N LYS A 219 -32.83 -5.18 -15.03
CA LYS A 219 -33.85 -4.20 -15.44
C LYS A 219 -34.52 -4.56 -16.77
N THR A 220 -33.86 -5.41 -17.55
CA THR A 220 -34.32 -5.83 -18.88
C THR A 220 -35.03 -7.19 -18.86
N SER A 221 -34.96 -7.91 -17.74
CA SER A 221 -35.68 -9.15 -17.45
C SER A 221 -36.95 -8.87 -16.66
#